data_AF-A0AAW2X5Q9-F1
#
_entry.id   AF-A0AAW2X5Q9-F1
#
_cell.length_a   1.000
_cell.length_b   1.000
_cell.length_c   1.000
_cell.angle_alpha   90.00
_cell.angle_beta   90.00
_cell.angle_gamma   90.00
#
_symmetry.space_group_name_H-M   'P 1'
#
loop_
_entity.id
_entity.type
_entity.pdbx_description
1 polymer ?
#
loop_
_entity_poly.entity_id
_entity_poly.type
_entity_poly.pdbx_seq_one_letter_code
_entity_poly.pdbx_strand_id
1 'polypeptide(L)'
;MNYYYYYYSSFLLLLSLFLLINATASSQSIVKTLPGFHGILPFKLETGYIGVGEEDEVQLFYYFVESENDPQRDPLILWLTGGPGCSGFSGLVYEIGPLAFDVEAFDGSFPSFITNPYSWTKVANIIFIDSPVGTGFSYATTSQAYNNSDTKSVEHNYWFLRKWLLNHSEFAKNRLYVAGDSYGGKIVPMVALKIAEGGV
;
A
#
# COMPACT_ATOMS: atom_id res chain seq x y z
N MET A 1 25.13 35.87 -34.43
CA MET A 1 25.15 35.79 -32.95
C MET A 1 23.87 35.22 -32.34
N ASN A 2 22.68 35.45 -32.93
CA ASN A 2 21.41 34.94 -32.39
C ASN A 2 21.17 33.44 -32.56
N TYR A 3 21.69 32.82 -33.63
CA TYR A 3 21.37 31.42 -33.96
C TYR A 3 21.84 30.43 -32.89
N TYR A 4 23.06 30.59 -32.38
CA TYR A 4 23.60 29.74 -31.31
C TYR A 4 22.83 29.85 -30.00
N TYR A 5 22.29 31.03 -29.69
CA TYR A 5 21.53 31.28 -28.46
C TYR A 5 20.18 30.55 -28.48
N TYR A 6 19.49 30.51 -29.63
CA TYR A 6 18.24 29.77 -29.79
C TYR A 6 18.44 28.25 -29.66
N TYR A 7 19.53 27.71 -30.21
CA TYR A 7 19.87 26.29 -30.05
C TYR A 7 20.20 25.95 -28.60
N TYR A 8 20.98 26.79 -27.92
CA TYR A 8 21.31 26.59 -26.51
C TYR A 8 20.07 26.67 -25.62
N SER A 9 19.20 27.65 -25.84
CA SER A 9 17.97 27.83 -25.08
C SER A 9 16.98 26.68 -25.32
N SER A 10 16.81 26.25 -26.56
CA SER A 10 15.94 25.11 -26.89
C SER A 10 16.48 23.80 -26.34
N PHE A 11 17.81 23.60 -26.36
CA PHE A 11 18.47 22.44 -25.77
C PHE A 11 18.32 22.41 -24.25
N LEU A 12 18.51 23.55 -23.56
CA LEU A 12 18.29 23.66 -22.12
C LEU A 12 16.82 23.43 -21.74
N LEU A 13 15.87 23.92 -22.56
CA LEU A 13 14.44 23.68 -22.35
C LEU A 13 14.12 22.19 -22.52
N LEU A 14 14.62 21.55 -23.58
CA LEU A 14 14.46 20.10 -23.81
C LEU A 14 15.12 19.27 -22.71
N LEU A 15 16.28 19.67 -22.21
CA LEU A 15 16.97 19.01 -21.10
C LEU A 15 16.18 19.15 -19.79
N SER A 16 15.58 20.33 -19.53
CA SER A 16 14.71 20.54 -18.38
C SER A 16 13.42 19.73 -18.47
N LEU A 17 12.82 19.62 -19.67
CA LEU A 17 11.69 18.74 -19.94
C LEU A 17 12.07 17.27 -19.78
N PHE A 18 13.28 16.86 -20.19
CA PHE A 18 13.77 15.49 -20.04
C PHE A 18 14.03 15.13 -18.57
N LEU A 19 14.52 16.07 -17.76
CA LEU A 19 14.69 15.92 -16.31
C LEU A 19 13.35 15.91 -15.55
N LEU A 20 12.30 16.55 -16.11
CA LEU A 20 10.93 16.44 -15.60
C LEU A 20 10.28 15.09 -15.96
N ILE A 21 10.80 14.38 -16.96
CA ILE A 21 10.44 12.98 -17.28
C ILE A 21 11.41 12.03 -16.54
N ASN A 22 11.69 12.31 -15.27
CA ASN A 22 11.97 11.18 -14.37
C ASN A 22 10.66 10.41 -14.31
N ALA A 23 10.56 9.36 -15.12
CA ALA A 23 9.55 8.34 -14.92
C ALA A 23 9.70 7.90 -13.47
N THR A 24 8.77 8.33 -12.61
CA THR A 24 8.55 7.70 -11.33
C THR A 24 8.28 6.25 -11.69
N ALA A 25 9.28 5.39 -11.50
CA ALA A 25 9.10 3.96 -11.64
C ALA A 25 8.03 3.60 -10.62
N SER A 26 6.79 3.46 -11.08
CA SER A 26 5.69 3.09 -10.22
C SER A 26 5.97 1.66 -9.81
N SER A 27 6.33 1.48 -8.54
CA SER A 27 6.54 0.17 -7.92
C SER A 27 5.18 -0.43 -7.55
N GLN A 28 4.22 -0.41 -8.48
CA GLN A 28 2.89 -0.99 -8.30
C GLN A 28 2.56 -1.96 -9.44
N SER A 29 1.87 -3.04 -9.11
CA SER A 29 1.55 -4.13 -10.01
C SER A 29 0.12 -4.61 -9.78
N ILE A 30 -0.67 -4.68 -10.84
CA ILE A 30 -1.99 -5.29 -10.79
C ILE A 30 -1.84 -6.81 -10.90
N VAL A 31 -2.26 -7.51 -9.84
CA VAL A 31 -2.27 -8.96 -9.78
C VAL A 31 -3.57 -9.46 -10.41
N LYS A 32 -3.48 -10.08 -11.59
CA LYS A 32 -4.65 -10.68 -12.27
C LYS A 32 -4.86 -12.14 -11.90
N THR A 33 -3.80 -12.85 -11.53
CA THR A 33 -3.80 -14.28 -11.23
C THR A 33 -2.87 -14.55 -10.06
N LEU A 34 -3.27 -15.46 -9.18
CA LEU A 34 -2.45 -15.92 -8.05
C LEU A 34 -2.24 -17.43 -8.14
N PRO A 35 -1.01 -17.93 -7.85
CA PRO A 35 -0.83 -19.35 -7.59
C PRO A 35 -1.81 -19.83 -6.52
N GLY A 36 -2.49 -20.95 -6.77
CA GLY A 36 -3.51 -21.49 -5.88
C GLY A 36 -4.92 -20.93 -6.09
N PHE A 37 -5.12 -19.85 -6.86
CA PHE A 37 -6.45 -19.37 -7.23
C PHE A 37 -6.79 -19.78 -8.66
N HIS A 38 -7.97 -20.39 -8.87
CA HIS A 38 -8.38 -20.83 -10.21
C HIS A 38 -8.88 -19.65 -11.05
N GLY A 39 -8.18 -19.35 -12.14
CA GLY A 39 -8.58 -18.31 -13.10
C GLY A 39 -8.13 -16.90 -12.73
N ILE A 40 -8.81 -15.90 -13.30
CA ILE A 40 -8.56 -14.47 -13.03
C ILE A 40 -9.24 -14.09 -11.72
N LEU A 41 -8.58 -13.29 -10.89
CA LEU A 41 -9.17 -12.76 -9.66
C LEU A 41 -10.44 -11.94 -9.99
N PRO A 42 -11.56 -12.17 -9.28
CA PRO A 42 -12.81 -11.46 -9.52
C PRO A 42 -12.83 -10.04 -8.92
N PHE A 43 -11.74 -9.59 -8.32
CA PHE A 43 -11.53 -8.28 -7.72
C PHE A 43 -10.17 -7.72 -8.16
N LYS A 44 -10.02 -6.40 -8.12
CA LYS A 44 -8.73 -5.75 -8.42
C LYS A 44 -7.83 -5.79 -7.19
N LEU A 45 -6.77 -6.59 -7.27
CA LEU A 45 -5.67 -6.59 -6.31
C LEU A 45 -4.47 -5.87 -6.94
N GLU A 46 -4.00 -4.84 -6.26
CA GLU A 46 -2.75 -4.17 -6.55
C GLU A 46 -1.75 -4.43 -5.42
N THR A 47 -0.48 -4.60 -5.76
CA THR A 47 0.59 -4.63 -4.77
C THR A 47 1.68 -3.65 -5.14
N GLY A 48 2.41 -3.15 -4.15
CA GLY A 48 3.51 -2.25 -4.43
C GLY A 48 4.26 -1.79 -3.20
N TYR A 49 5.19 -0.86 -3.43
CA TYR A 49 5.99 -0.23 -2.39
C TYR A 49 5.80 1.28 -2.35
N ILE A 50 5.80 1.84 -1.14
CA ILE A 50 5.92 3.27 -0.90
C ILE A 50 7.11 3.51 0.02
N GLY A 51 8.04 4.34 -0.44
CA GLY A 51 9.20 4.78 0.33
C GLY A 51 8.83 5.81 1.40
N VAL A 52 9.37 5.63 2.60
CA VAL A 52 9.19 6.48 3.79
C VAL A 52 10.49 6.54 4.60
N GLY A 53 10.52 7.35 5.66
CA GLY A 53 11.74 7.60 6.44
C GLY A 53 12.63 8.68 5.80
N GLU A 54 13.85 8.84 6.30
CA GLU A 54 14.80 9.78 5.72
C GLU A 54 15.25 9.26 4.35
N GLU A 55 15.16 10.09 3.32
CA GLU A 55 15.57 9.72 1.94
C GLU A 55 14.89 8.44 1.39
N ASP A 56 13.68 8.12 1.86
CA ASP A 56 12.92 6.93 1.47
C ASP A 56 13.68 5.60 1.74
N GLU A 57 14.48 5.58 2.81
CA GLU A 57 15.27 4.41 3.20
C GLU A 57 14.44 3.22 3.71
N VAL A 58 13.16 3.42 4.03
CA VAL A 58 12.20 2.36 4.40
C VAL A 58 11.17 2.18 3.27
N GLN A 59 11.02 0.96 2.78
CA GLN A 59 10.08 0.59 1.72
C GLN A 59 8.96 -0.24 2.33
N LEU A 60 7.78 0.36 2.48
CA LEU A 60 6.59 -0.34 3.00
C LEU A 60 5.82 -0.98 1.84
N PHE A 61 5.64 -2.29 1.92
CA PHE A 61 4.84 -3.08 0.99
C PHE A 61 3.36 -3.02 1.35
N TYR A 62 2.51 -3.00 0.33
CA TYR A 62 1.07 -3.04 0.51
C TYR A 62 0.37 -4.00 -0.45
N TYR A 63 -0.80 -4.44 -0.02
CA TYR A 63 -1.83 -5.08 -0.83
C TYR A 63 -3.04 -4.14 -0.82
N PHE A 64 -3.43 -3.64 -1.97
CA PHE A 64 -4.62 -2.81 -2.13
C PHE A 64 -5.69 -3.59 -2.87
N VAL A 65 -6.88 -3.68 -2.28
CA VAL A 65 -8.06 -4.25 -2.92
C VAL A 65 -9.11 -3.16 -3.08
N GLU A 66 -9.53 -2.92 -4.32
CA GLU A 66 -10.64 -2.01 -4.60
C GLU A 66 -11.97 -2.60 -4.13
N SER A 67 -12.90 -1.72 -3.75
CA SER A 67 -14.26 -2.14 -3.42
C SER A 67 -14.89 -2.90 -4.59
N GLU A 68 -15.58 -4.00 -4.29
CA GLU A 68 -16.30 -4.78 -5.29
C GLU A 68 -17.65 -4.14 -5.67
N ASN A 69 -18.07 -3.09 -4.96
CA ASN A 69 -19.32 -2.37 -5.20
C ASN A 69 -19.11 -1.04 -5.95
N ASP A 70 -18.61 0.00 -5.27
CA ASP A 70 -18.34 1.30 -5.90
C ASP A 70 -17.03 1.92 -5.36
N PRO A 71 -15.87 1.58 -5.94
CA PRO A 71 -14.57 2.08 -5.48
C PRO A 71 -14.47 3.60 -5.33
N GLN A 72 -15.21 4.37 -6.14
CA GLN A 72 -15.11 5.83 -6.12
C GLN A 72 -15.90 6.47 -4.98
N ARG A 73 -16.87 5.75 -4.39
CA ARG A 73 -17.72 6.28 -3.31
C ARG A 73 -17.54 5.54 -1.99
N ASP A 74 -17.21 4.26 -2.05
CA ASP A 74 -17.02 3.42 -0.88
C ASP A 74 -15.78 3.86 -0.08
N PRO A 75 -15.78 3.72 1.25
CA PRO A 75 -14.69 4.19 2.10
C PRO A 75 -13.33 3.59 1.73
N LEU A 76 -12.26 4.31 2.07
CA LEU A 76 -10.90 3.80 2.07
C LEU A 76 -10.51 3.40 3.49
N ILE A 77 -10.01 2.18 3.67
CA ILE A 77 -9.55 1.67 4.96
C ILE A 77 -8.06 1.40 4.87
N LEU A 78 -7.28 2.02 5.76
CA LEU A 78 -5.92 1.58 6.06
C LEU A 78 -5.99 0.51 7.17
N TRP A 79 -5.62 -0.72 6.86
CA TRP A 79 -5.62 -1.85 7.80
C TRP A 79 -4.22 -2.13 8.35
N LEU A 80 -4.08 -2.07 9.68
CA LEU A 80 -2.82 -2.26 10.41
C LEU A 80 -2.87 -3.55 11.24
N THR A 81 -2.27 -4.62 10.72
CA THR A 81 -2.17 -5.89 11.47
C THR A 81 -1.24 -5.74 12.69
N GLY A 82 -1.56 -6.42 13.78
CA GLY A 82 -0.81 -6.34 15.04
C GLY A 82 0.54 -7.10 15.10
N GLY A 83 0.78 -7.78 16.22
CA GLY A 83 2.05 -8.43 16.55
C GLY A 83 2.74 -7.79 17.77
N PRO A 84 3.69 -6.84 17.60
CA PRO A 84 4.03 -6.11 16.37
C PRO A 84 4.82 -6.95 15.36
N GLY A 85 4.67 -6.62 14.07
CA GLY A 85 5.44 -7.24 12.98
C GLY A 85 4.71 -8.35 12.22
N CYS A 86 3.41 -8.55 12.46
CA CYS A 86 2.60 -9.46 11.67
C CYS A 86 2.19 -8.79 10.35
N SER A 87 2.25 -9.56 9.26
CA SER A 87 1.98 -9.06 7.91
C SER A 87 0.52 -8.66 7.72
N GLY A 88 0.30 -7.60 6.94
CA GLY A 88 -1.01 -7.20 6.41
C GLY A 88 -1.68 -8.32 5.59
N PHE A 89 -0.88 -9.25 5.08
CA PHE A 89 -1.37 -10.46 4.41
C PHE A 89 -2.30 -11.30 5.30
N SER A 90 -2.12 -11.29 6.63
CA SER A 90 -3.07 -11.92 7.57
C SER A 90 -4.48 -11.36 7.40
N GLY A 91 -4.59 -10.03 7.37
CA GLY A 91 -5.85 -9.33 7.16
C GLY A 91 -6.48 -9.70 5.81
N LEU A 92 -5.66 -9.88 4.78
CA LEU A 92 -6.07 -10.19 3.42
C LEU A 92 -6.64 -11.61 3.26
N VAL A 93 -6.06 -12.61 3.93
CA VAL A 93 -6.37 -14.04 3.67
C VAL A 93 -6.98 -14.81 4.83
N TYR A 94 -6.92 -14.29 6.06
CA TYR A 94 -7.47 -14.96 7.26
C TYR A 94 -8.60 -14.18 7.93
N GLU A 95 -8.77 -12.89 7.61
CA GLU A 95 -9.66 -12.02 8.37
C GLU A 95 -10.72 -11.36 7.47
N ILE A 96 -10.46 -10.15 6.99
CA ILE A 96 -11.46 -9.28 6.35
C ILE A 96 -11.31 -9.17 4.83
N GLY A 97 -10.21 -9.68 4.27
CA GLY A 97 -9.94 -9.61 2.83
C GLY A 97 -10.73 -10.62 1.98
N PRO A 98 -10.62 -10.52 0.65
CA PRO A 98 -11.45 -11.26 -0.30
C PRO A 98 -10.97 -12.68 -0.56
N LEU A 99 -9.84 -13.08 0.03
CA LEU A 99 -9.24 -14.39 -0.12
C LEU A 99 -9.40 -15.19 1.18
N ALA A 100 -9.52 -16.50 1.03
CA ALA A 100 -9.39 -17.46 2.10
C ALA A 100 -8.65 -18.69 1.58
N PHE A 101 -7.88 -19.36 2.44
CA PHE A 101 -7.34 -20.67 2.10
C PHE A 101 -8.46 -21.70 2.00
N ASP A 102 -8.40 -22.57 0.99
CA ASP A 102 -9.30 -23.70 0.84
C ASP A 102 -8.84 -24.86 1.73
N VAL A 103 -9.12 -24.73 3.03
CA VAL A 103 -8.70 -25.71 4.04
C VAL A 103 -9.41 -27.05 3.85
N GLU A 104 -10.63 -27.05 3.32
CA GLU A 104 -11.41 -28.28 3.08
C GLU A 104 -10.82 -29.11 1.94
N ALA A 105 -10.35 -28.47 0.87
CA ALA A 105 -9.72 -29.16 -0.26
C ALA A 105 -8.22 -29.45 -0.06
N PHE A 106 -7.62 -29.03 1.06
CA PHE A 106 -6.19 -29.19 1.29
C PHE A 106 -5.80 -30.65 1.52
N ASP A 107 -5.04 -31.21 0.57
CA ASP A 107 -4.54 -32.59 0.58
C ASP A 107 -3.05 -32.71 0.95
N GLY A 108 -2.43 -31.60 1.38
CA GLY A 108 -0.99 -31.52 1.64
C GLY A 108 -0.16 -31.02 0.46
N SER A 109 -0.79 -30.73 -0.70
CA SER A 109 -0.13 -30.12 -1.85
C SER A 109 0.00 -28.60 -1.72
N PHE A 110 0.22 -27.87 -2.82
CA PHE A 110 0.30 -26.41 -2.77
C PHE A 110 -1.07 -25.84 -2.37
N PRO A 111 -1.15 -24.95 -1.38
CA PRO A 111 -2.44 -24.45 -0.88
C PRO A 111 -3.20 -23.70 -1.97
N SER A 112 -4.49 -23.96 -2.07
CA SER A 112 -5.41 -23.21 -2.92
C SER A 112 -6.12 -22.09 -2.16
N PHE A 113 -6.59 -21.11 -2.93
CA PHE A 113 -7.39 -20.00 -2.45
C PHE A 113 -8.80 -20.08 -3.04
N ILE A 114 -9.77 -19.67 -2.22
CA ILE A 114 -11.16 -19.43 -2.60
C ILE A 114 -11.53 -17.99 -2.24
N THR A 115 -12.64 -17.50 -2.80
CA THR A 115 -13.16 -16.17 -2.44
C THR A 115 -13.83 -16.20 -1.07
N ASN A 116 -13.56 -15.20 -0.23
CA ASN A 116 -14.27 -14.97 1.01
C ASN A 116 -15.58 -14.18 0.74
N PRO A 117 -16.78 -14.78 0.87
CA PRO A 117 -18.03 -14.09 0.61
C PRO A 117 -18.36 -13.00 1.64
N TYR A 118 -17.70 -13.01 2.81
CA TYR A 118 -17.92 -12.05 3.90
C TYR A 118 -16.85 -10.95 3.96
N SER A 119 -16.06 -10.80 2.90
CA SER A 119 -15.02 -9.79 2.86
C SER A 119 -15.57 -8.38 3.02
N TRP A 120 -14.82 -7.53 3.73
CA TRP A 120 -15.13 -6.12 3.84
C TRP A 120 -14.92 -5.37 2.52
N THR A 121 -14.17 -5.95 1.58
CA THR A 121 -13.99 -5.36 0.23
C THR A 121 -15.27 -5.34 -0.58
N LYS A 122 -16.34 -6.01 -0.13
CA LYS A 122 -17.68 -5.87 -0.72
C LYS A 122 -18.22 -4.44 -0.67
N VAL A 123 -17.74 -3.61 0.27
CA VAL A 123 -18.25 -2.25 0.51
C VAL A 123 -17.14 -1.25 0.89
N ALA A 124 -15.88 -1.59 0.67
CA ALA A 124 -14.75 -0.73 1.02
C ALA A 124 -13.52 -1.00 0.15
N ASN A 125 -12.75 0.05 -0.13
CA ASN A 125 -11.39 -0.07 -0.63
C ASN A 125 -10.48 -0.30 0.57
N ILE A 126 -9.59 -1.30 0.53
CA ILE A 126 -8.77 -1.65 1.69
C ILE A 126 -7.30 -1.75 1.30
N ILE A 127 -6.46 -1.01 2.03
CA ILE A 127 -5.00 -1.13 1.97
C ILE A 127 -4.56 -1.96 3.17
N PHE A 128 -4.09 -3.17 2.91
CA PHE A 128 -3.39 -4.01 3.89
C PHE A 128 -1.90 -3.70 3.77
N ILE A 129 -1.31 -3.13 4.81
CA ILE A 129 0.11 -2.73 4.81
C ILE A 129 0.94 -3.69 5.64
N ASP A 130 2.12 -4.02 5.14
CA ASP A 130 3.16 -4.66 5.93
C ASP A 130 3.92 -3.58 6.72
N SER A 131 3.50 -3.35 7.96
CA SER A 131 4.11 -2.36 8.84
C SER A 131 4.30 -2.92 10.25
N PRO A 132 5.40 -2.60 10.95
CA PRO A 132 6.47 -1.65 10.56
C PRO A 132 7.52 -2.24 9.60
N VAL A 133 8.59 -1.50 9.31
CA VAL A 133 9.76 -1.98 8.56
C VAL A 133 10.23 -3.36 9.05
N GLY A 134 10.53 -4.27 8.11
CA GLY A 134 10.88 -5.67 8.40
C GLY A 134 9.68 -6.62 8.51
N THR A 135 8.46 -6.11 8.50
CA THR A 135 7.23 -6.92 8.44
C THR A 135 7.02 -7.44 7.03
N GLY A 136 6.69 -8.72 6.86
CA GLY A 136 6.32 -9.30 5.57
C GLY A 136 7.33 -8.98 4.47
N PHE A 137 6.90 -8.26 3.43
CA PHE A 137 7.76 -7.85 2.31
C PHE A 137 8.37 -6.45 2.46
N SER A 138 8.07 -5.73 3.55
CA SER A 138 8.62 -4.41 3.83
C SER A 138 10.06 -4.49 4.32
N TYR A 139 10.92 -3.62 3.80
CA TYR A 139 12.36 -3.67 4.06
C TYR A 139 12.96 -2.27 4.20
N ALA A 140 14.20 -2.19 4.63
CA ALA A 140 14.99 -0.96 4.57
C ALA A 140 16.28 -1.15 3.75
N THR A 141 16.74 -0.05 3.15
CA THR A 141 17.96 0.00 2.34
C THR A 141 19.23 0.11 3.18
N THR A 142 19.11 0.46 4.45
CA THR A 142 20.20 0.50 5.43
C THR A 142 19.86 -0.33 6.67
N SER A 143 20.87 -0.90 7.33
CA SER A 143 20.66 -1.67 8.57
C SER A 143 20.12 -0.80 9.71
N GLN A 144 20.50 0.48 9.74
CA GLN A 144 20.09 1.45 10.76
C GLN A 144 18.59 1.79 10.64
N ALA A 145 18.06 1.86 9.43
CA ALA A 145 16.66 2.15 9.16
C ALA A 145 15.68 1.06 9.62
N TYR A 146 16.17 -0.17 9.91
CA TYR A 146 15.37 -1.18 10.61
C TYR A 146 15.09 -0.85 12.08
N ASN A 147 15.82 0.12 12.67
CA ASN A 147 15.57 0.51 14.06
C ASN A 147 14.27 1.32 14.17
N ASN A 148 13.25 0.67 14.72
CA ASN A 148 11.88 1.18 14.76
C ASN A 148 11.35 1.35 16.20
N SER A 149 10.35 2.21 16.34
CA SER A 149 9.57 2.45 17.55
C SER A 149 8.10 2.68 17.19
N ASP A 150 7.19 2.68 18.18
CA ASP A 150 5.78 3.01 17.93
C ASP A 150 5.64 4.39 17.25
N THR A 151 6.41 5.38 17.69
CA THR A 151 6.41 6.74 17.10
C THR A 151 6.92 6.77 15.66
N LYS A 152 8.03 6.08 15.36
CA LYS A 152 8.55 5.97 13.98
C LYS A 152 7.57 5.22 13.09
N SER A 153 6.97 4.14 13.59
CA SER A 153 5.93 3.39 12.88
C SER A 153 4.76 4.30 12.50
N VAL A 154 4.29 5.13 13.43
CA VAL A 154 3.20 6.09 13.18
C VAL A 154 3.58 7.10 12.10
N GLU A 155 4.79 7.70 12.17
CA GLU A 155 5.28 8.60 11.13
C GLU A 155 5.36 7.91 9.76
N HIS A 156 5.89 6.69 9.71
CA HIS A 156 6.00 5.92 8.47
C HIS A 156 4.63 5.59 7.88
N ASN A 157 3.64 5.16 8.68
CA ASN A 157 2.28 4.89 8.21
C ASN A 157 1.58 6.16 7.72
N TYR A 158 1.78 7.28 8.41
CA TYR A 158 1.25 8.58 8.00
C TYR A 158 1.81 9.02 6.64
N TRP A 159 3.14 8.96 6.47
CA TRP A 159 3.78 9.32 5.19
C TRP A 159 3.48 8.33 4.08
N PHE A 160 3.36 7.05 4.40
CA PHE A 160 2.89 6.02 3.49
C PHE A 160 1.54 6.43 2.90
N LEU A 161 0.55 6.70 3.75
CA LEU A 161 -0.81 6.98 3.31
C LEU A 161 -0.86 8.25 2.45
N ARG A 162 -0.15 9.30 2.85
CA ARG A 162 -0.05 10.53 2.06
C ARG A 162 0.54 10.30 0.67
N LYS A 163 1.69 9.63 0.59
CA LYS A 163 2.33 9.35 -0.70
C LYS A 163 1.48 8.39 -1.54
N TRP A 164 0.83 7.42 -0.92
CA TRP A 164 -0.08 6.51 -1.59
C TRP A 164 -1.27 7.26 -2.21
N LEU A 165 -1.89 8.20 -1.48
CA LEU A 165 -2.99 9.04 -1.98
C LEU A 165 -2.54 10.01 -3.09
N LEU A 166 -1.29 10.49 -3.05
CA LEU A 166 -0.73 11.26 -4.17
C LEU A 166 -0.61 10.42 -5.44
N ASN A 167 -0.25 9.14 -5.31
CA ASN A 167 -0.17 8.21 -6.43
C ASN A 167 -1.55 7.70 -6.89
N HIS A 168 -2.55 7.73 -6.00
CA HIS A 168 -3.92 7.26 -6.24
C HIS A 168 -4.94 8.36 -5.94
N SER A 169 -4.79 9.49 -6.62
CA SER A 169 -5.57 10.72 -6.39
C SER A 169 -7.08 10.54 -6.50
N GLU A 170 -7.55 9.50 -7.20
CA GLU A 170 -8.95 9.11 -7.30
C GLU A 170 -9.57 8.73 -5.95
N PHE A 171 -8.77 8.24 -4.99
CA PHE A 171 -9.25 7.87 -3.65
C PHE A 171 -9.17 9.00 -2.62
N ALA A 172 -8.61 10.16 -2.99
CA ALA A 172 -8.40 11.28 -2.06
C ALA A 172 -9.70 11.88 -1.49
N LYS A 173 -10.84 11.61 -2.14
CA LYS A 173 -12.17 12.06 -1.68
C LYS A 173 -12.96 10.99 -0.93
N ASN A 174 -12.47 9.76 -0.90
CA ASN A 174 -13.14 8.66 -0.19
C ASN A 174 -13.08 8.93 1.31
N ARG A 175 -14.13 8.52 2.03
CA ARG A 175 -14.10 8.60 3.50
C ARG A 175 -13.03 7.64 4.01
N LEU A 176 -12.02 8.19 4.69
CA LEU A 176 -10.91 7.43 5.25
C LEU A 176 -11.26 6.88 6.65
N TYR A 177 -10.91 5.62 6.86
CA TYR A 177 -10.87 4.97 8.17
C TYR A 177 -9.48 4.33 8.38
N VAL A 178 -9.02 4.33 9.63
CA VAL A 178 -7.84 3.56 10.05
C VAL A 178 -8.33 2.49 11.00
N ALA A 179 -8.01 1.23 10.69
CA ALA A 179 -8.46 0.06 11.44
C ALA A 179 -7.30 -0.94 11.60
N GLY A 180 -7.47 -1.91 12.47
CA GLY A 180 -6.45 -2.92 12.74
C GLY A 180 -6.84 -3.81 13.91
N ASP A 181 -6.04 -4.85 14.14
CA ASP A 181 -6.24 -5.85 15.18
C ASP A 181 -5.05 -5.90 16.15
N SER A 182 -5.24 -6.52 17.31
CA SER A 182 -4.14 -6.84 18.24
C SER A 182 -3.29 -5.59 18.59
N TYR A 183 -1.96 -5.62 18.40
CA TYR A 183 -1.07 -4.47 18.63
C TYR A 183 -1.42 -3.25 17.74
N GLY A 184 -2.13 -3.47 16.63
CA GLY A 184 -2.77 -2.41 15.85
C GLY A 184 -3.70 -1.54 16.70
N GLY A 185 -4.29 -2.07 17.78
CA GLY A 185 -5.06 -1.27 18.75
C GLY A 185 -4.27 -0.15 19.46
N LYS A 186 -2.93 -0.20 19.45
CA LYS A 186 -2.07 0.93 19.87
C LYS A 186 -1.72 1.84 18.71
N ILE A 187 -1.34 1.28 17.57
CA ILE A 187 -0.84 2.06 16.43
C ILE A 187 -1.98 2.82 15.73
N VAL A 188 -3.15 2.21 15.54
CA VAL A 188 -4.33 2.80 14.91
C VAL A 188 -4.72 4.15 15.53
N PRO A 189 -4.95 4.29 16.85
CA PRO A 189 -5.31 5.58 17.42
C PRO A 189 -4.19 6.62 17.29
N MET A 190 -2.91 6.21 17.33
CA MET A 190 -1.78 7.13 17.16
C MET A 190 -1.67 7.63 15.71
N VAL A 191 -1.89 6.76 14.72
CA VAL A 191 -1.96 7.14 13.29
C VAL A 191 -3.16 8.04 13.04
N ALA A 192 -4.35 7.69 13.57
CA ALA A 192 -5.55 8.52 13.43
C ALA A 192 -5.35 9.92 14.02
N LEU A 193 -4.72 10.03 15.19
CA LEU A 193 -4.37 11.32 15.79
C LEU A 193 -3.40 12.11 14.89
N LYS A 194 -2.33 11.46 14.41
CA LYS A 194 -1.35 12.10 13.50
C LYS A 194 -2.01 12.63 12.23
N ILE A 195 -2.94 11.88 11.66
CA ILE A 195 -3.74 12.29 10.50
C ILE A 195 -4.64 13.47 10.84
N ALA A 196 -5.32 13.45 11.99
CA ALA A 196 -6.20 14.54 12.40
C ALA A 196 -5.43 15.87 12.61
N GLU A 197 -4.19 15.79 13.07
CA GLU A 197 -3.31 16.96 13.27
C GLU A 197 -2.65 17.45 11.97
N GLY A 198 -2.23 16.53 11.09
CA GLY A 198 -1.45 16.85 9.90
C GLY A 198 -2.23 16.96 8.58
N GLY A 199 -3.44 16.38 8.53
CA GLY A 199 -4.16 16.10 7.29
C GLY A 199 -3.49 14.99 6.46
N VAL A 200 -4.20 14.43 5.50
CA VAL A 200 -3.66 13.48 4.51
C VAL A 200 -3.92 13.95 3.10
#